data_AF-A0A1J9P2V8-F1
#
_entry.id   AF-A0A1J9P2V8-F1
#
_cell.length_a   1.000
_cell.length_b   1.000
_cell.length_c   1.000
_cell.angle_alpha   90.00
_cell.angle_beta   90.00
_cell.angle_gamma   90.00
#
_symmetry.space_group_name_H-M   'P 1'
#
loop_
_entity.id
_entity.type
_entity.pdbx_description
1 polymer ?
#
loop_
_entity_poly.entity_id
_entity_poly.type
_entity_poly.pdbx_seq_one_letter_code
_entity_poly.pdbx_strand_id
1 'polypeptide(L)' 'MNLWEEIVQSDTILKSDTPNKDKKLRYNVKHLTCSVLVQEYHVMIQAELKYFYITNEFAIILLRVSYDDL' A
#
# COMPACT_ATOMS: atom_id res chain seq x y z
N MET A 1 5.15 -2.88 8.60
CA MET A 1 4.06 -3.61 7.90
C MET A 1 4.71 -4.39 6.79
N ASN A 2 4.53 -5.70 6.76
CA ASN A 2 4.96 -6.51 5.62
C ASN A 2 3.80 -6.56 4.62
N LEU A 3 3.88 -5.78 3.53
CA LEU A 3 2.79 -5.62 2.58
C LEU A 3 2.41 -6.96 1.91
N TRP A 4 3.41 -7.79 1.62
CA TRP A 4 3.19 -9.10 1.03
C TRP A 4 2.43 -10.03 1.99
N GLU A 5 2.91 -10.18 3.22
CA GLU A 5 2.29 -11.08 4.21
C GLU A 5 0.93 -10.56 4.71
N GLU A 6 0.82 -9.25 4.98
CA GLU A 6 -0.36 -8.69 5.65
C GLU A 6 -1.51 -8.36 4.70
N ILE A 7 -1.24 -8.12 3.41
CA ILE A 7 -2.26 -7.74 2.42
C ILE A 7 -2.36 -8.76 1.30
N VAL A 8 -1.25 -9.06 0.62
CA VAL A 8 -1.30 -9.87 -0.62
C VAL A 8 -1.53 -11.36 -0.33
N GLN A 9 -0.83 -11.94 0.64
CA GLN A 9 -1.02 -13.32 1.08
C GLN A 9 -2.17 -13.49 2.08
N SER A 10 -2.81 -12.40 2.51
CA SER A 10 -3.88 -12.51 3.48
C SER A 10 -5.08 -13.22 2.84
N ASP A 11 -5.22 -14.54 3.09
CA ASP A 11 -6.44 -15.33 2.80
C ASP A 11 -7.66 -14.82 3.58
N THR A 12 -7.43 -13.85 4.46
CA THR A 12 -8.44 -13.13 5.21
C THR A 12 -9.12 -12.10 4.29
N ILE A 13 -9.83 -12.57 3.27
CA ILE A 13 -11.03 -11.86 2.86
C ILE A 13 -11.90 -11.89 4.10
N LEU A 14 -11.86 -10.82 4.89
CA LEU A 14 -12.64 -10.68 6.11
C LEU A 14 -14.10 -10.65 5.64
N LYS A 15 -14.69 -11.85 5.49
CA LYS A 15 -16.10 -12.05 5.10
C LYS A 15 -16.89 -11.11 5.99
N SER A 16 -17.83 -10.41 5.38
CA SER A 16 -18.60 -9.28 5.92
C SER A 16 -19.21 -9.48 7.30
N ASP A 17 -19.17 -10.71 7.82
CA ASP A 17 -19.92 -11.23 8.94
C ASP A 17 -19.06 -11.34 10.22
N THR A 18 -17.80 -10.89 10.18
CA THR A 18 -16.95 -10.85 11.38
C THR A 18 -17.45 -9.73 12.32
N PRO A 19 -17.84 -10.02 13.59
CA PRO A 19 -18.55 -9.04 14.44
C PRO A 19 -17.69 -7.84 14.90
N ASN A 20 -16.42 -7.79 14.51
CA ASN A 20 -15.46 -6.80 14.99
C ASN A 20 -15.23 -5.70 13.94
N LYS A 21 -16.10 -4.68 13.98
CA LYS A 21 -16.07 -3.51 13.08
C LYS A 21 -14.71 -2.81 13.05
N ASP A 22 -14.02 -2.73 14.19
CA ASP A 22 -12.71 -2.08 14.30
C ASP A 22 -11.62 -2.83 13.53
N LYS A 23 -11.64 -4.16 13.56
CA LYS A 23 -10.71 -4.98 12.76
C LYS A 23 -10.93 -4.79 11.27
N LYS A 24 -12.20 -4.74 10.83
CA LYS A 24 -12.56 -4.48 9.43
C LYS A 24 -12.11 -3.09 8.98
N LEU A 25 -12.34 -2.07 9.81
CA LEU A 25 -11.92 -0.70 9.50
C LEU A 25 -10.40 -0.61 9.35
N ARG A 26 -9.64 -1.20 10.28
CA ARG A 26 -8.17 -1.25 10.22
C ARG A 26 -7.68 -1.99 8.98
N TYR A 27 -8.30 -3.13 8.63
CA TYR A 27 -7.97 -3.87 7.42
C TYR A 27 -8.19 -3.02 6.17
N ASN A 28 -9.35 -2.38 6.05
CA ASN A 28 -9.67 -1.53 4.90
C ASN A 28 -8.69 -0.36 4.76
N VAL A 29 -8.33 0.30 5.88
CA VAL A 29 -7.35 1.39 5.86
C VAL A 29 -5.99 0.89 5.39
N LYS A 30 -5.53 -0.26 5.89
CA LYS A 30 -4.26 -0.87 5.44
C LYS A 30 -4.31 -1.22 3.96
N HIS A 31 -5.39 -1.86 3.51
CA HIS A 31 -5.57 -2.28 2.12
C HIS A 31 -5.58 -1.06 1.17
N LEU A 32 -6.36 -0.02 1.48
CA LEU A 32 -6.40 1.22 0.69
C LEU A 32 -5.03 1.89 0.61
N THR A 33 -4.34 2.01 1.75
CA THR A 33 -2.98 2.57 1.79
C THR A 33 -2.02 1.78 0.89
N CYS A 34 -2.11 0.45 0.94
CA CYS A 34 -1.27 -0.41 0.10
C CYS A 34 -1.61 -0.28 -1.39
N SER A 35 -2.90 -0.21 -1.75
CA SER A 35 -3.33 -0.01 -3.13
C SER A 35 -2.78 1.28 -3.71
N VAL A 36 -2.82 2.38 -2.94
CA VAL A 36 -2.23 3.66 -3.36
C VAL A 36 -0.73 3.51 -3.60
N LEU A 37 0.01 2.92 -2.66
CA LEU A 37 1.45 2.71 -2.83
C LEU A 37 1.77 1.91 -4.11
N VAL A 38 1.06 0.80 -4.36
CA VAL A 38 1.26 -0.02 -5.55
C VAL A 38 0.96 0.74 -6.84
N GLN A 39 -0.13 1.51 -6.87
CA GLN A 39 -0.51 2.31 -8.04
C GLN A 39 0.52 3.40 -8.34
N GLU A 40 1.01 4.10 -7.31
CA GLU A 40 2.02 5.14 -7.47
C GLU A 40 3.36 4.54 -7.91
N TYR A 41 3.77 3.41 -7.34
CA TYR A 41 4.97 2.69 -7.80
C TYR A 41 4.84 2.25 -9.26
N HIS A 42 3.66 1.81 -9.70
CA HIS A 42 3.42 1.45 -11.10
C HIS A 42 3.62 2.65 -12.03
N VAL A 43 3.06 3.82 -11.68
CA VAL A 43 3.25 5.06 -12.43
C VAL A 43 4.72 5.48 -12.45
N MET A 44 5.38 5.44 -11.29
CA MET A 44 6.81 5.77 -11.19
C MET A 44 7.66 4.90 -12.11
N ILE A 45 7.40 3.58 -12.16
CA ILE A 45 8.12 2.67 -13.04
C ILE A 45 7.85 2.99 -14.51
N GLN A 46 6.58 3.18 -14.90
CA GLN A 46 6.22 3.48 -16.30
C GLN A 46 6.76 4.82 -16.81
N ALA A 47 6.86 5.81 -15.93
CA ALA A 47 7.35 7.14 -16.26
C ALA A 47 8.86 7.31 -15.99
N GLU A 48 9.58 6.23 -15.65
CA GLU A 48 11.02 6.23 -15.32
C GLU A 48 11.38 7.22 -14.19
N LEU A 49 10.47 7.40 -13.22
CA LEU A 49 10.65 8.28 -12.08
C LEU A 49 11.35 7.57 -10.93
N LYS A 50 12.61 7.96 -10.67
CA LYS A 50 13.39 7.43 -9.55
C LYS A 50 12.85 7.83 -8.17
N TYR A 51 12.28 9.03 -8.07
CA TYR A 51 11.76 9.58 -6.82
C TYR A 51 10.38 10.17 -7.03
N PHE A 52 9.51 9.99 -6.04
CA PHE A 52 8.21 10.62 -5.96
C PHE A 52 7.86 10.82 -4.48
N TYR A 53 6.79 11.55 -4.20
CA TYR A 53 6.26 11.61 -2.85
C TYR A 53 4.75 11.58 -2.90
N ILE A 54 4.17 10.96 -1.88
CA ILE A 54 2.75 11.07 -1.59
C ILE A 54 2.58 11.80 -0.27
N THR A 55 1.45 12.48 -0.13
CA THR A 55 1.06 13.10 1.13
C THR A 55 -0.24 12.47 1.59
N ASN A 56 -0.30 12.16 2.88
CA ASN A 56 -1.58 12.15 3.55
C ASN A 56 -1.66 13.38 4.46
N GLU A 57 -2.81 13.63 5.05
CA GLU A 57 -3.04 14.77 5.95
C GLU A 57 -2.06 14.82 7.14
N PHE A 58 -1.36 13.72 7.43
CA PHE A 58 -0.48 13.56 8.60
C PHE A 58 1.01 13.55 8.27
N ALA A 59 1.41 13.21 7.03
CA ALA A 59 2.79 12.95 6.69
C ALA A 59 3.07 13.07 5.18
N ILE A 60 4.31 13.47 4.88
CA ILE A 60 4.91 13.33 3.55
C ILE A 60 5.71 12.03 3.54
N ILE A 61 5.45 11.18 2.55
CA ILE A 61 6.10 9.89 2.36
C ILE A 61 6.89 9.96 1.05
N LEU A 62 8.22 9.89 1.14
CA LEU A 62 9.07 9.79 -0.04
C LEU A 62 9.13 8.34 -0.53
N LEU A 63 8.89 8.18 -1.83
CA LEU A 63 8.98 6.93 -2.55
C LEU A 63 10.24 6.94 -3.42
N ARG A 64 10.87 5.79 -3.53
CA ARG A 64 12.03 5.57 -4.39
C ARG A 64 11.87 4.25 -5.12
N VAL A 65 12.01 4.28 -6.44
CA VAL A 65 12.26 3.08 -7.24
C VAL A 65 13.78 2.90 -7.30
N SER A 66 14.25 1.72 -6.88
CA SER A 66 15.63 1.33 -7.12
C SER A 66 15.71 0.72 -8.50
N TYR A 67 16.31 1.43 -9.43
CA TYR A 67 16.87 0.81 -10.61
C TYR A 67 18.25 0.32 -10.17
N ASP A 68 18.43 -0.99 -10.11
CA ASP A 68 19.78 -1.52 -9.95
C ASP A 68 20.55 -1.10 -11.20
N ASP A 69 21.66 -0.37 -11.01
CA ASP A 69 22.62 -0.11 -12.08
C ASP A 69 23.30 -1.47 -12.37
N LEU A 70 22.78 -2.21 -13.35
CA LEU A 70 23.39 -3.44 -13.89
C LEU A 70 24.81 -3.17 -14.40
#